data_AF-A0A9D4PQH2-F1
#
_entry.id   AF-A0A9D4PQH2-F1
#
_cell.length_a   1.000
_cell.length_b   1.000
_cell.length_c   1.000
_cell.angle_alpha   90.00
_cell.angle_beta   90.00
_cell.angle_gamma   90.00
#
_symmetry.space_group_name_H-M   'P 1'
#
loop_
_entity.id
_entity.type
_entity.pdbx_description
1 polymer ?
#
loop_
_entity_poly.entity_id
_entity_poly.type
_entity_poly.pdbx_seq_one_letter_code
_entity_poly.pdbx_strand_id
1 'polypeptide(L)'
;MDIFDAAERYKKEGAPPLMVLAGKEYGSGSSRDWAAKGPFLLGIRMVLAESYERIHRSNLVGMGIVPLQYLPGQSAQSLGLTGRERFTLRLGKDLVPGQKVTLQTPILFFIH
;
A
#
# COMPACT_ATOMS: atom_id res chain seq x y z
N MET A 1 -12.29 -18.08 -3.23
CA MET A 1 -11.78 -17.21 -4.31
C MET A 1 -10.32 -16.96 -4.01
N ASP A 2 -9.44 -17.16 -4.98
CA ASP A 2 -8.03 -16.83 -4.80
C ASP A 2 -7.79 -15.32 -4.94
N ILE A 3 -6.55 -14.87 -4.71
CA ILE A 3 -6.19 -13.44 -4.78
C ILE A 3 -6.33 -12.90 -6.21
N PHE A 4 -6.04 -13.73 -7.21
CA PHE A 4 -6.08 -13.32 -8.60
C PHE A 4 -7.52 -13.10 -9.07
N ASP A 5 -8.41 -14.05 -8.80
CA ASP A 5 -9.84 -13.98 -9.05
C ASP A 5 -10.47 -12.77 -8.36
N ALA A 6 -10.07 -12.49 -7.10
CA ALA A 6 -10.54 -11.32 -6.36
C ALA A 6 -10.14 -10.02 -7.08
N ALA A 7 -8.87 -9.91 -7.47
CA ALA A 7 -8.36 -8.74 -8.18
C ALA A 7 -9.01 -8.56 -9.55
N GLU A 8 -9.18 -9.65 -10.31
CA GLU A 8 -9.90 -9.63 -11.58
C GLU A 8 -11.33 -9.16 -11.41
N ARG A 9 -12.03 -9.65 -10.39
CA ARG A 9 -13.40 -9.25 -10.08
C ARG A 9 -13.47 -7.75 -9.78
N TYR A 10 -12.63 -7.23 -8.89
CA TYR A 10 -12.58 -5.80 -8.59
C TYR A 10 -12.33 -4.96 -9.85
N LYS A 11 -11.43 -5.41 -10.73
CA LYS A 11 -11.17 -4.75 -12.01
C LYS A 11 -12.40 -4.76 -12.93
N LYS A 12 -13.08 -5.90 -13.07
CA LYS A 12 -14.29 -6.05 -13.90
C LYS A 12 -15.46 -5.20 -13.40
N GLU A 13 -15.58 -5.05 -12.07
CA GLU A 13 -16.60 -4.21 -11.43
C GLU A 13 -16.28 -2.70 -11.49
N GLY A 14 -15.13 -2.31 -12.08
CA GLY A 14 -14.71 -0.92 -12.13
C GLY A 14 -14.40 -0.32 -10.75
N ALA A 15 -14.01 -1.18 -9.80
CA ALA A 15 -13.71 -0.75 -8.43
C ALA A 15 -12.49 0.19 -8.40
N PRO A 16 -12.36 1.03 -7.34
CA PRO A 16 -11.17 1.81 -7.12
C PRO A 16 -9.90 0.94 -7.06
N PRO A 17 -8.71 1.53 -7.32
CA PRO A 17 -7.46 0.79 -7.24
C PRO A 17 -7.24 0.11 -5.90
N LEU A 18 -6.58 -1.04 -5.92
CA LEU A 18 -6.33 -1.83 -4.72
C LEU A 18 -5.13 -1.30 -3.94
N MET A 19 -5.12 -1.60 -2.64
CA MET A 19 -3.96 -1.36 -1.78
C MET A 19 -3.71 -2.55 -0.85
N VAL A 20 -2.50 -2.60 -0.29
CA VAL A 20 -2.10 -3.61 0.69
C VAL A 20 -1.82 -2.94 2.03
N LEU A 21 -2.34 -3.51 3.11
CA LEU A 21 -1.87 -3.25 4.47
C LEU A 21 -0.87 -4.34 4.86
N ALA A 22 0.30 -3.96 5.35
CA ALA A 22 1.36 -4.89 5.73
C ALA A 22 1.98 -4.54 7.09
N GLY A 23 2.61 -5.54 7.71
CA GLY A 23 3.35 -5.36 8.95
C GLY A 23 4.79 -4.90 8.71
N LYS A 24 5.70 -5.41 9.55
CA LYS A 24 7.14 -5.10 9.47
C LYS A 24 7.82 -5.91 8.37
N GLU A 25 8.95 -5.37 7.91
CA GLU A 25 9.88 -6.02 6.99
C GLU A 25 9.21 -6.51 5.70
N TYR A 26 8.25 -5.72 5.19
CA TYR A 26 7.51 -6.07 3.98
C TYR A 26 8.46 -6.20 2.80
N GLY A 27 8.40 -7.38 2.16
CA GLY A 27 9.28 -7.74 1.05
C GLY A 27 10.63 -8.31 1.46
N SER A 28 10.83 -8.68 2.73
CA SER A 28 12.01 -9.43 3.18
C SER A 28 12.11 -10.79 2.48
N GLY A 29 13.36 -11.24 2.29
CA GLY A 29 13.69 -12.48 1.59
C GLY A 29 14.46 -12.25 0.29
N SER A 30 14.63 -13.31 -0.49
CA SER A 30 15.32 -13.24 -1.79
C SER A 30 14.58 -12.28 -2.72
N SER A 31 15.30 -11.37 -3.38
CA SER A 31 14.74 -10.58 -4.47
C SER A 31 14.15 -11.51 -5.52
N ARG A 32 12.86 -11.35 -5.81
CA ARG A 32 12.17 -12.07 -6.88
C ARG A 32 11.74 -11.06 -7.92
N ASP A 33 12.00 -11.34 -9.19
CA ASP A 33 11.66 -10.45 -10.31
C ASP A 33 10.18 -10.05 -10.35
N TRP A 34 9.33 -10.85 -9.71
CA TRP A 34 7.88 -10.67 -9.67
C TRP A 34 7.34 -9.98 -8.42
N ALA A 35 8.17 -9.70 -7.41
CA ALA A 35 7.70 -9.21 -6.11
C ALA A 35 6.97 -7.86 -6.20
N ALA A 36 7.33 -6.99 -7.15
CA ALA A 36 6.62 -5.73 -7.40
C ALA A 36 5.70 -5.79 -8.64
N LYS A 37 6.10 -6.55 -9.68
CA LYS A 37 5.32 -6.69 -10.91
C LYS A 37 3.98 -7.41 -10.70
N GLY A 38 3.97 -8.46 -9.87
CA GLY A 38 2.75 -9.20 -9.53
C GLY A 38 1.67 -8.29 -8.92
N PRO A 39 1.95 -7.60 -7.80
CA PRO A 39 1.02 -6.64 -7.21
C PRO A 39 0.51 -5.59 -8.20
N PHE A 40 1.40 -5.04 -9.04
CA PHE A 40 1.01 -4.04 -10.04
C PHE A 40 -0.04 -4.57 -11.03
N LEU A 41 0.15 -5.79 -11.53
CA LEU A 41 -0.75 -6.46 -12.47
C LEU A 41 -2.10 -6.82 -11.83
N LEU A 42 -2.11 -7.07 -10.52
CA LEU A 42 -3.34 -7.24 -9.72
C LEU A 42 -4.09 -5.91 -9.49
N GLY A 43 -3.59 -4.79 -9.98
CA GLY A 43 -4.24 -3.48 -9.80
C GLY A 43 -3.90 -2.79 -8.49
N ILE A 44 -2.90 -3.29 -7.75
CA ILE A 44 -2.40 -2.59 -6.55
C ILE A 44 -1.68 -1.32 -7.00
N ARG A 45 -1.99 -0.21 -6.33
CA ARG A 45 -1.34 1.10 -6.56
C ARG A 45 -0.66 1.67 -5.33
N MET A 46 -0.92 1.09 -4.16
CA MET A 46 -0.36 1.56 -2.90
C MET A 46 -0.15 0.39 -1.93
N VAL A 47 0.93 0.47 -1.16
CA VAL A 47 1.17 -0.40 0.00
C VAL A 47 1.36 0.49 1.21
N LEU A 48 0.77 0.14 2.34
CA LEU A 48 0.99 0.77 3.63
C LEU A 48 1.54 -0.27 4.60
N ALA A 49 2.81 -0.13 4.98
CA ALA A 49 3.54 -1.09 5.82
C ALA A 49 4.13 -0.44 7.07
N GLU A 50 4.45 -1.21 8.10
CA GLU A 50 5.19 -0.70 9.27
C GLU A 50 6.66 -0.46 8.92
N SER A 51 7.25 -1.32 8.10
CA SER A 51 8.58 -1.13 7.52
C SER A 51 8.75 -1.95 6.25
N TYR A 52 9.76 -1.60 5.45
CA TYR A 52 10.07 -2.27 4.18
C TYR A 52 11.48 -2.82 4.19
N GLU A 53 11.69 -3.92 3.47
CA GLU A 53 13.02 -4.24 2.95
C GLU A 53 13.43 -3.18 1.90
N ARG A 54 14.69 -2.75 1.94
CA ARG A 54 15.21 -1.60 1.17
C ARG A 54 15.09 -1.81 -0.34
N ILE A 55 15.48 -2.97 -0.85
CA ILE A 55 15.42 -3.30 -2.30
C ILE A 55 13.97 -3.41 -2.74
N HIS A 56 13.12 -4.10 -1.96
CA HIS A 56 11.70 -4.24 -2.27
C HIS A 56 11.00 -2.88 -2.36
N ARG A 57 11.28 -1.96 -1.43
CA ARG A 57 10.76 -0.59 -1.48
C ARG A 57 11.11 0.09 -2.81
N SER A 58 12.36 0.00 -3.24
CA SER A 58 12.79 0.58 -4.52
C SER A 58 12.08 -0.06 -5.72
N ASN A 59 11.86 -1.38 -5.69
CA ASN A 59 11.15 -2.09 -6.76
C ASN A 59 9.68 -1.64 -6.87
N LEU A 60 9.00 -1.42 -5.73
CA LEU A 60 7.63 -0.87 -5.73
C LEU A 60 7.59 0.51 -6.38
N VAL A 61 8.51 1.41 -6.00
CA VAL A 61 8.61 2.75 -6.61
C VAL A 61 8.87 2.64 -8.12
N GLY A 62 9.80 1.78 -8.54
CA GLY A 62 10.10 1.56 -9.96
C GLY A 62 8.91 1.01 -10.76
N MET A 63 8.01 0.28 -10.12
CA MET A 63 6.76 -0.22 -10.72
C MET A 63 5.60 0.80 -10.68
N GLY A 64 5.78 1.97 -10.06
CA GLY A 64 4.73 2.96 -9.88
C GLY A 64 3.72 2.60 -8.77
N ILE A 65 4.10 1.74 -7.83
CA ILE A 65 3.33 1.46 -6.60
C ILE A 65 3.85 2.39 -5.50
N VAL A 66 2.96 3.12 -4.84
CA VAL A 66 3.32 4.06 -3.76
C VAL A 66 3.59 3.28 -2.46
N PRO A 67 4.82 3.25 -1.92
CA PRO A 67 5.10 2.61 -0.64
C PRO A 67 4.96 3.63 0.49
N LEU A 68 3.81 3.62 1.16
CA LEU A 68 3.58 4.37 2.38
C LEU A 68 4.06 3.58 3.60
N GLN A 69 4.53 4.30 4.61
CA GLN A 69 4.92 3.72 5.88
C GLN A 69 4.12 4.37 7.01
N TYR A 70 3.69 3.56 7.98
CA TYR A 70 3.13 4.10 9.23
C TYR A 70 4.15 4.97 9.95
N LEU A 71 3.66 5.89 10.79
CA LEU A 71 4.53 6.64 11.68
C LEU A 71 5.16 5.73 12.74
N PRO A 72 6.27 6.14 13.35
CA PRO A 72 6.87 5.39 14.44
C PRO A 72 5.85 5.05 15.53
N GLY A 73 5.73 3.75 15.84
CA GLY A 73 4.81 3.24 16.84
C GLY A 73 3.36 3.00 16.36
N GLN A 74 3.04 3.30 15.10
CA GLN A 74 1.73 3.02 14.52
C GLN A 74 1.73 1.74 13.68
N SER A 75 0.59 1.06 13.66
CA SER A 75 0.29 -0.09 12.82
C SER A 75 -1.20 -0.12 12.45
N ALA A 76 -1.60 -1.05 11.58
CA ALA A 76 -3.01 -1.29 11.30
C ALA A 76 -3.78 -1.59 12.61
N GLN A 77 -3.20 -2.40 13.49
CA GLN A 77 -3.82 -2.78 14.75
C GLN A 77 -3.95 -1.59 15.72
N SER A 78 -2.90 -0.78 15.89
CA SER A 78 -2.94 0.37 16.82
C SER A 78 -3.94 1.44 16.39
N LEU A 79 -4.20 1.52 15.08
CA LEU A 79 -5.16 2.43 14.47
C LEU A 79 -6.54 1.80 14.25
N GLY A 80 -6.76 0.55 14.66
CA GLY A 80 -8.04 -0.15 14.49
C GLY A 80 -8.46 -0.36 13.03
N LEU A 81 -7.51 -0.37 12.09
CA LEU A 81 -7.79 -0.62 10.67
C LEU A 81 -8.08 -2.10 10.46
N THR A 82 -9.22 -2.39 9.84
CA THR A 82 -9.68 -3.76 9.55
C THR A 82 -9.35 -4.21 8.13
N GLY A 83 -9.01 -3.27 7.23
CA GLY A 83 -8.81 -3.52 5.80
C GLY A 83 -10.13 -3.60 5.02
N ARG A 84 -11.28 -3.40 5.67
CA ARG A 84 -12.60 -3.34 5.02
C ARG A 84 -12.99 -1.93 4.61
N GLU A 85 -12.22 -0.95 5.06
CA GLU A 85 -12.47 0.46 4.79
C GLU A 85 -12.04 0.84 3.37
N ARG A 86 -12.55 1.99 2.91
CA ARG A 86 -12.04 2.63 1.70
C ARG A 86 -11.05 3.72 2.09
N PHE A 87 -9.86 3.64 1.51
CA PHE A 87 -8.78 4.57 1.75
C PHE A 87 -8.66 5.56 0.60
N THR A 88 -8.50 6.84 0.93
CA THR A 88 -8.30 7.92 -0.03
C THR A 88 -7.00 8.63 0.28
N LEU A 89 -6.06 8.55 -0.66
CA LEU A 89 -4.82 9.32 -0.62
C LEU A 89 -4.98 10.54 -1.52
N ARG A 90 -4.73 11.74 -0.98
CA ARG A 90 -4.66 12.97 -1.76
C ARG A 90 -3.20 13.39 -1.88
N LEU A 91 -2.67 13.31 -3.10
CA LEU A 91 -1.31 13.75 -3.40
C LEU A 91 -1.36 15.17 -3.97
N GLY A 92 -0.50 16.04 -3.46
CA GLY A 92 -0.24 17.36 -4.05
C GLY A 92 0.59 17.25 -5.33
N LYS A 93 0.73 18.36 -6.06
CA LYS A 93 1.57 18.42 -7.27
C LYS A 93 3.06 18.37 -6.93
N ASP A 94 3.44 18.93 -5.79
CA ASP A 94 4.83 19.04 -5.35
C ASP A 94 5.12 17.97 -4.29
N LEU A 95 5.54 16.79 -4.76
CA LEU A 95 5.93 15.69 -3.89
C LEU A 95 7.42 15.79 -3.55
N VAL A 96 7.73 15.65 -2.27
CA VAL A 96 9.13 15.59 -1.80
C VAL A 96 9.44 14.22 -1.17
N PRO A 97 10.68 13.72 -1.29
CA PRO A 97 11.07 12.48 -0.65
C PRO A 97 10.83 12.53 0.87
N GLY A 98 10.21 11.48 1.41
CA GLY A 98 9.89 11.41 2.84
C GLY A 98 8.76 12.32 3.29
N GLN A 99 8.04 12.96 2.35
CA GLN A 99 6.84 13.72 2.66
C GLN A 99 5.84 12.87 3.44
N LYS A 100 5.31 13.46 4.50
CA LYS A 100 4.19 12.89 5.23
C LYS A 100 2.89 13.21 4.51
N VAL A 101 2.02 12.22 4.41
CA VAL A 101 0.76 12.32 3.68
C VAL A 101 -0.38 11.80 4.56
N THR A 102 -1.57 12.36 4.38
CA THR A 102 -2.75 11.92 5.09
C THR A 102 -3.52 10.92 4.23
N LEU A 103 -3.76 9.73 4.79
CA LEU A 103 -4.64 8.73 4.22
C LEU A 103 -6.01 8.80 4.91
N GLN A 104 -7.04 9.21 4.18
CA GLN A 104 -8.39 9.36 4.71
C GLN A 104 -9.15 8.03 4.61
N THR A 105 -9.84 7.66 5.67
CA THR A 105 -10.73 6.50 5.72
C THR A 105 -11.94 6.89 6.57
N PRO A 106 -13.13 6.28 6.42
CA PRO A 106 -14.32 6.61 7.23
C PRO A 106 -14.10 6.52 8.74
N ILE A 107 -13.01 5.89 9.20
CA ILE A 107 -12.51 6.03 10.56
C ILE A 107 -11.54 7.23 10.59
N LEU A 108 -11.95 8.35 11.19
CA LEU A 108 -11.14 9.57 11.27
C LEU A 108 -9.80 9.30 11.98
N PHE A 109 -8.66 9.33 11.27
CA PHE A 109 -7.34 9.39 11.89
C PHE A 109 -6.40 10.35 11.14
N PHE A 110 -5.71 11.20 11.90
CA PHE A 110 -4.63 12.04 11.41
C PHE A 110 -3.32 11.24 11.46
N ILE A 111 -2.72 10.97 10.30
CA ILE A 111 -1.33 10.54 10.20
C ILE A 111 -0.51 11.82 10.06
N HIS A 112 0.21 12.20 11.12
CA HIS A 112 1.05 13.39 11.20
C HIS A 112 2.42 13.25 10.55
#